data_AF-A0A1I5H802-F1
#
_entry.id   AF-A0A1I5H802-F1
#
_cell.length_a   1.000
_cell.length_b   1.000
_cell.length_c   1.000
_cell.angle_alpha   90.00
_cell.angle_beta   90.00
_cell.angle_gamma   90.00
#
_symmetry.space_group_name_H-M   'P 1'
#
loop_
_entity.id
_entity.type
_entity.pdbx_description
1 polymer ?
#
loop_
_entity_poly.entity_id
_entity_poly.type
_entity_poly.pdbx_seq_one_letter_code
_entity_poly.pdbx_strand_id
1 'polypeptide(L)'
;MRSLSPRTAAVAALTGARFAYSGTNAPPAAFTLNGTECDTGADPTDPPTTPPPDGPAPELPVSGNRFVDSGGNTVRLLGVNRSGGEFACVQGSGIWDGPMDAPSVAAIKSWNVNAVRVPLNSDCWLGLDNVDPAYRGTAYRNAVKNYVALLEENGITPILELHWSHGTWTGYDSHCETADADCQKPMPDAEHAPEFWRQVATATTCRPSPDLPEAAHPNQMEESG
;
A
#
# COMPACT_ATOMS: atom_id res chain seq x y z
N MET A 1 -34.88 41.11 -34.11
CA MET A 1 -35.26 39.78 -33.59
C MET A 1 -33.98 39.08 -33.19
N ARG A 2 -33.73 38.94 -31.88
CA ARG A 2 -32.46 38.44 -31.31
C ARG A 2 -32.51 36.92 -31.18
N SER A 3 -31.45 36.28 -31.67
CA SER A 3 -31.14 34.86 -31.51
C SER A 3 -30.95 34.50 -30.03
N LEU A 4 -31.62 33.45 -29.57
CA LEU A 4 -31.45 32.84 -28.25
C LEU A 4 -30.51 31.63 -28.40
N SER A 5 -29.33 31.72 -27.79
CA SER A 5 -28.41 30.58 -27.61
C SER A 5 -28.55 30.09 -26.17
N PRO A 6 -28.75 28.79 -25.90
CA PRO A 6 -28.88 28.30 -24.53
C PRO A 6 -27.52 28.30 -23.84
N ARG A 7 -27.45 28.99 -22.69
CA ARG A 7 -26.31 28.93 -21.77
C ARG A 7 -26.28 27.55 -21.12
N THR A 8 -25.21 26.80 -21.35
CA THR A 8 -24.87 25.60 -20.59
C THR A 8 -24.64 25.99 -19.13
N ALA A 9 -25.48 25.50 -18.22
CA ALA A 9 -25.25 25.63 -16.78
C ALA A 9 -24.19 24.59 -16.38
N ALA A 10 -23.01 25.04 -15.96
CA ALA A 10 -22.04 24.19 -15.29
C ALA A 10 -22.55 23.93 -13.86
N VAL A 11 -22.82 22.67 -13.54
CA VAL A 11 -23.14 22.22 -12.18
C VAL A 11 -21.81 21.93 -11.48
N ALA A 12 -21.42 22.77 -10.53
CA ALA A 12 -20.34 22.46 -9.59
C ALA A 12 -20.89 21.52 -8.52
N ALA A 13 -20.39 20.28 -8.47
CA ALA A 13 -20.71 19.36 -7.38
C ALA A 13 -19.81 19.70 -6.17
N LEU A 14 -20.42 20.08 -5.05
CA LEU A 14 -19.75 20.17 -3.76
C LEU A 14 -19.62 18.74 -3.21
N THR A 15 -18.46 18.10 -3.37
CA THR A 15 -18.18 16.81 -2.72
C THR A 15 -17.63 17.07 -1.32
N GLY A 16 -18.51 17.06 -0.33
CA GLY A 16 -18.14 17.13 1.08
C GLY A 16 -19.38 17.07 1.96
N ALA A 17 -19.62 15.93 2.61
CA ALA A 17 -20.65 15.80 3.62
C ALA A 17 -19.99 15.81 5.01
N ARG A 18 -20.33 16.82 5.83
CA ARG A 18 -19.93 16.87 7.24
C ARG A 18 -21.04 16.22 8.06
N PHE A 19 -20.83 14.97 8.47
CA PHE A 19 -21.75 14.29 9.39
C PHE A 19 -21.25 14.47 10.83
N ALA A 20 -22.09 15.05 11.68
CA ALA A 20 -21.89 15.04 13.13
C ALA A 20 -22.96 14.10 13.73
N TYR A 21 -22.54 13.12 14.52
CA TYR A 21 -23.43 12.14 15.12
C TYR A 21 -23.19 12.03 16.63
N SER A 22 -24.27 11.93 17.40
CA SER A 22 -24.24 11.61 18.83
C SER A 22 -25.31 10.56 19.14
N GLY A 23 -24.94 9.45 19.79
CA GLY A 23 -25.87 8.35 20.13
C GLY A 23 -25.36 6.98 19.70
N THR A 24 -26.27 6.01 19.55
CA THR A 24 -25.99 4.66 19.02
C THR A 24 -26.09 4.64 17.48
N ASN A 25 -24.94 4.56 16.81
CA ASN A 25 -24.82 4.67 15.36
C ASN A 25 -25.30 3.40 14.64
N ALA A 26 -26.62 3.22 14.53
CA ALA A 26 -27.20 2.17 13.70
C ALA A 26 -26.95 2.47 12.21
N PRO A 27 -26.58 1.48 11.39
CA PRO A 27 -26.33 1.69 9.97
C PRO A 27 -27.58 2.28 9.29
N PRO A 28 -27.45 3.38 8.52
CA PRO A 28 -28.57 3.95 7.79
C PRO A 28 -28.99 2.97 6.68
N ALA A 29 -30.24 2.53 6.71
CA ALA A 29 -30.77 1.57 5.73
C ALA A 29 -30.83 2.11 4.30
N ALA A 30 -30.80 3.44 4.13
CA ALA A 30 -30.68 4.13 2.84
C ALA A 30 -30.31 5.60 3.07
N PHE A 31 -29.59 6.22 2.14
CA PHE A 31 -29.52 7.68 2.04
C PHE A 31 -29.55 8.11 0.57
N THR A 32 -30.07 9.31 0.32
CA THR A 32 -30.13 9.87 -1.04
C THR A 32 -29.08 10.95 -1.20
N LEU A 33 -28.32 10.89 -2.30
CA LEU A 33 -27.45 11.96 -2.75
C LEU A 33 -28.09 12.59 -3.99
N ASN A 34 -28.50 13.86 -3.91
CA ASN A 34 -29.17 14.58 -5.00
C ASN A 34 -30.38 13.84 -5.59
N GLY A 35 -31.17 13.17 -4.74
CA GLY A 35 -32.35 12.41 -5.14
C GLY A 35 -32.05 11.05 -5.79
N THR A 36 -30.79 10.66 -5.89
CA THR A 36 -30.39 9.29 -6.28
C THR A 36 -30.22 8.47 -5.01
N GLU A 37 -30.93 7.35 -4.93
CA GLU A 37 -30.81 6.39 -3.84
C GLU A 37 -29.46 5.70 -3.92
N CYS A 38 -28.61 5.91 -2.91
CA CYS A 38 -27.39 5.16 -2.76
C CYS A 38 -27.76 3.87 -2.02
N ASP A 39 -28.00 2.80 -2.78
CA ASP A 39 -28.19 1.46 -2.22
C ASP A 39 -26.90 1.08 -1.47
N THR A 40 -27.02 0.75 -0.18
CA THR A 40 -25.89 0.27 0.63
C THR A 40 -25.60 -1.16 0.18
N GLY A 41 -24.93 -1.29 -0.95
CA GLY A 41 -24.54 -2.58 -1.52
C GLY A 41 -23.81 -3.42 -0.47
N ALA A 42 -24.50 -4.43 0.04
CA ALA A 42 -24.12 -5.33 1.13
C ALA A 42 -23.74 -4.61 2.45
N ASP A 43 -24.20 -5.17 3.57
CA ASP A 43 -23.63 -4.83 4.87
C ASP A 43 -22.09 -4.94 4.83
N PRO A 44 -21.36 -4.13 5.63
CA PRO A 44 -19.94 -4.34 5.84
C PRO A 44 -19.71 -5.83 6.11
N THR A 45 -18.84 -6.46 5.32
CA THR A 45 -18.59 -7.89 5.46
C THR A 45 -18.04 -8.13 6.86
N ASP A 46 -18.61 -9.10 7.58
CA ASP A 46 -18.15 -9.45 8.92
C ASP A 46 -16.63 -9.66 8.94
N PRO A 47 -15.94 -9.23 10.01
CA PRO A 47 -14.50 -9.43 10.13
C PRO A 47 -14.15 -10.92 9.99
N PRO A 48 -12.98 -11.26 9.41
CA PRO A 48 -12.57 -12.65 9.29
C PRO A 48 -12.56 -13.33 10.66
N THR A 49 -13.31 -14.43 10.76
CA THR A 49 -13.38 -15.26 11.97
C THR A 49 -12.50 -16.49 11.87
N THR A 50 -12.12 -16.89 10.66
CA THR A 50 -11.23 -18.02 10.40
C THR A 50 -9.79 -17.53 10.32
N PRO A 51 -8.87 -18.05 11.17
CA PRO A 51 -7.46 -17.77 11.05
C PRO A 51 -6.91 -18.15 9.67
N PRO A 52 -5.97 -17.38 9.11
CA PRO A 52 -5.19 -17.80 7.96
C PRO A 52 -4.46 -19.12 8.24
N PRO A 53 -4.18 -19.94 7.21
CA PRO A 53 -3.34 -21.11 7.35
C PRO A 53 -1.98 -20.78 7.98
N ASP A 54 -1.45 -21.69 8.78
CA ASP A 54 -0.10 -21.56 9.34
C ASP A 54 0.97 -21.76 8.26
N GLY A 55 2.11 -21.08 8.44
CA GLY A 55 3.25 -21.11 7.54
C GLY A 55 3.50 -19.76 6.83
N PRO A 56 4.48 -19.72 5.91
CA PRO A 56 4.79 -18.50 5.15
C PRO A 56 3.64 -18.04 4.26
N ALA A 57 3.65 -16.77 3.89
CA ALA A 57 2.67 -16.21 2.95
C ALA A 57 2.75 -16.97 1.61
N PRO A 58 1.59 -17.33 1.02
CA PRO A 58 1.57 -18.12 -0.20
C PRO A 58 2.11 -17.31 -1.40
N GLU A 59 2.59 -18.03 -2.42
CA GLU A 59 2.67 -17.47 -3.76
C GLU A 59 1.24 -17.34 -4.34
N LEU A 60 0.98 -16.25 -5.06
CA LEU A 60 -0.36 -15.89 -5.53
C LEU A 60 -0.40 -15.73 -7.06
N PRO A 61 -0.24 -16.81 -7.83
CA PRO A 61 -0.55 -16.78 -9.26
C PRO A 61 -2.01 -16.35 -9.51
N VAL A 62 -2.23 -15.79 -10.70
CA VAL A 62 -3.55 -15.35 -11.15
C VAL A 62 -4.13 -16.37 -12.13
N SER A 63 -5.38 -16.79 -11.88
CA SER A 63 -6.17 -17.61 -12.79
C SER A 63 -7.49 -16.92 -13.10
N GLY A 64 -7.64 -16.45 -14.34
CA GLY A 64 -8.77 -15.62 -14.75
C GLY A 64 -8.84 -14.34 -13.92
N ASN A 65 -9.88 -14.23 -13.09
CA ASN A 65 -10.12 -13.08 -12.19
C ASN A 65 -9.86 -13.38 -10.71
N ARG A 66 -9.04 -14.40 -10.40
CA ARG A 66 -8.80 -14.86 -9.03
C ARG A 66 -7.31 -15.03 -8.74
N PHE A 67 -6.92 -14.76 -7.51
CA PHE A 67 -5.68 -15.29 -6.95
C PHE A 67 -5.89 -16.76 -6.59
N VAL A 68 -4.89 -17.60 -6.86
CA VAL A 68 -4.89 -19.01 -6.45
C VAL A 68 -3.60 -19.35 -5.72
N ASP A 69 -3.63 -20.37 -4.87
CA ASP A 69 -2.42 -20.94 -4.25
C ASP A 69 -1.77 -22.00 -5.16
N SER A 70 -0.67 -22.61 -4.70
CA SER A 70 0.02 -23.69 -5.42
C SER A 70 -0.83 -24.95 -5.64
N GLY A 71 -1.88 -25.15 -4.83
CA GLY A 71 -2.86 -26.22 -4.98
C GLY A 71 -4.01 -25.87 -5.92
N GLY A 72 -4.07 -24.65 -6.46
CA GLY A 72 -5.14 -24.16 -7.32
C GLY A 72 -6.39 -23.70 -6.56
N ASN A 73 -6.35 -23.61 -5.23
CA ASN A 73 -7.48 -23.10 -4.45
C ASN A 73 -7.55 -21.58 -4.58
N THR A 74 -8.77 -21.04 -4.66
CA THR A 74 -8.95 -19.57 -4.70
C THR A 74 -8.54 -18.95 -3.36
N VAL A 75 -7.67 -17.94 -3.42
CA VAL A 75 -7.25 -17.15 -2.26
C VAL A 75 -8.02 -15.83 -2.24
N ARG A 76 -8.56 -15.49 -1.07
CA ARG A 76 -9.14 -14.16 -0.80
C ARG A 76 -8.23 -13.41 0.16
N LEU A 77 -7.75 -12.24 -0.26
CA LEU A 77 -6.97 -11.36 0.60
C LEU A 77 -7.91 -10.53 1.49
N LEU A 78 -7.79 -10.72 2.80
CA LEU A 78 -8.48 -10.00 3.87
C LEU A 78 -7.40 -9.29 4.65
N GLY A 79 -7.35 -7.97 4.53
CA GLY A 79 -6.20 -7.22 4.99
C GLY A 79 -6.51 -5.90 5.65
N VAL A 80 -5.45 -5.31 6.20
CA VAL A 80 -5.45 -3.99 6.83
C VAL A 80 -4.36 -3.12 6.21
N ASN A 81 -4.47 -1.82 6.42
CA ASN A 81 -3.40 -0.88 6.11
C ASN A 81 -2.50 -0.70 7.34
N ARG A 82 -1.18 -0.84 7.16
CA ARG A 82 -0.20 -0.41 8.15
C ARG A 82 0.55 0.82 7.64
N SER A 83 -0.12 1.97 7.75
CA SER A 83 0.42 3.31 7.43
C SER A 83 1.52 3.72 8.41
N GLY A 84 2.40 4.62 7.98
CA GLY A 84 3.49 5.20 8.76
C GLY A 84 4.77 5.43 7.94
N GLY A 85 5.06 4.55 6.98
CA GLY A 85 6.28 4.62 6.16
C GLY A 85 6.25 5.70 5.08
N GLU A 86 5.06 6.07 4.64
CA GLU A 86 4.86 7.11 3.63
C GLU A 86 5.18 8.52 4.13
N PHE A 87 5.09 8.77 5.45
CA PHE A 87 5.18 10.13 5.99
C PHE A 87 6.23 10.31 7.09
N ALA A 88 6.51 9.30 7.93
CA ALA A 88 7.38 9.49 9.09
C ALA A 88 8.80 9.93 8.70
N CYS A 89 9.32 9.39 7.60
CA CYS A 89 10.67 9.66 7.13
C CYS A 89 10.86 11.09 6.63
N VAL A 90 9.93 11.59 5.80
CA VAL A 90 9.93 12.98 5.31
C VAL A 90 9.59 13.99 6.39
N GLN A 91 8.84 13.59 7.42
CA GLN A 91 8.53 14.41 8.59
C GLN A 91 9.61 14.34 9.69
N GLY A 92 10.66 13.54 9.50
CA GLY A 92 11.81 13.46 10.39
C GLY A 92 11.56 12.73 11.72
N SER A 93 10.47 11.96 11.85
CA SER A 93 10.12 11.24 13.09
C SER A 93 10.63 9.80 13.13
N GLY A 94 11.13 9.27 12.01
CA GLY A 94 11.65 7.90 11.90
C GLY A 94 11.37 7.28 10.53
N ILE A 95 11.74 6.02 10.31
CA ILE A 95 11.28 5.28 9.11
C ILE A 95 9.80 4.92 9.21
N TRP A 96 9.31 4.62 10.41
CA TRP A 96 7.94 4.18 10.67
C TRP A 96 7.29 5.04 11.75
N ASP A 97 5.99 5.29 11.60
CA ASP A 97 5.16 5.79 12.70
C ASP A 97 4.71 4.63 13.60
N GLY A 98 5.43 4.46 14.71
CA GLY A 98 5.21 3.42 15.71
C GLY A 98 5.78 2.04 15.34
N PRO A 99 5.49 1.00 16.15
CA PRO A 99 6.08 -0.33 16.00
C PRO A 99 5.72 -1.00 14.68
N MET A 100 6.73 -1.55 13.99
CA MET A 100 6.60 -2.44 12.83
C MET A 100 7.49 -3.67 13.04
N ASP A 101 7.29 -4.31 14.19
CA ASP A 101 8.05 -5.44 14.72
C ASP A 101 7.16 -6.66 15.00
N ALA A 102 7.75 -7.76 15.47
CA ALA A 102 7.04 -9.03 15.67
C ALA A 102 5.81 -8.92 16.60
N PRO A 103 5.85 -8.21 17.75
CA PRO A 103 4.65 -7.95 18.55
C PRO A 103 3.53 -7.24 17.78
N SER A 104 3.87 -6.22 16.97
CA SER A 104 2.86 -5.51 16.17
C SER A 104 2.24 -6.42 15.09
N VAL A 105 3.05 -7.28 14.45
CA VAL A 105 2.57 -8.24 13.45
C VAL A 105 1.71 -9.34 14.09
N ALA A 106 2.06 -9.81 15.29
CA ALA A 106 1.25 -10.76 16.04
C ALA A 106 -0.12 -10.17 16.40
N ALA A 107 -0.17 -8.89 16.79
CA ALA A 107 -1.42 -8.19 17.05
C ALA A 107 -2.28 -8.09 15.77
N ILE A 108 -1.69 -7.73 14.63
CA ILE A 108 -2.39 -7.71 13.33
C ILE A 108 -2.92 -9.10 12.98
N LYS A 109 -2.10 -10.15 13.14
CA LYS A 109 -2.48 -11.54 12.86
C LYS A 109 -3.65 -12.01 13.72
N SER A 110 -3.78 -11.51 14.95
CA SER A 110 -4.91 -11.83 15.84
C SER A 110 -6.27 -11.36 15.30
N TRP A 111 -6.29 -10.46 14.32
CA TRP A 111 -7.50 -10.04 13.60
C TRP A 111 -7.84 -10.97 12.43
N ASN A 112 -7.16 -12.11 12.30
CA ASN A 112 -7.34 -13.12 11.25
C ASN A 112 -7.14 -12.58 9.81
N VAL A 113 -6.26 -11.59 9.64
CA VAL A 113 -5.90 -11.06 8.32
C VAL A 113 -4.83 -11.94 7.66
N ASN A 114 -4.84 -11.99 6.33
CA ASN A 114 -3.80 -12.65 5.53
C ASN A 114 -3.10 -11.70 4.55
N ALA A 115 -3.37 -10.39 4.64
CA ALA A 115 -2.70 -9.37 3.86
C ALA A 115 -2.48 -8.08 4.66
N VAL A 116 -1.39 -7.37 4.39
CA VAL A 116 -1.13 -6.04 4.93
C VAL A 116 -0.66 -5.14 3.79
N ARG A 117 -1.38 -4.03 3.56
CA ARG A 117 -0.93 -2.96 2.68
C ARG A 117 0.04 -2.05 3.43
N VAL A 118 1.21 -1.83 2.84
CA VAL A 118 2.31 -1.05 3.39
C VAL A 118 2.53 0.17 2.48
N PRO A 119 2.04 1.35 2.87
CA PRO A 119 2.27 2.60 2.15
C PRO A 119 3.75 3.01 2.23
N LEU A 120 4.32 3.44 1.10
CA LEU A 120 5.73 3.84 0.97
C LEU A 120 5.86 5.25 0.38
N ASN A 121 7.04 5.84 0.60
CA ASN A 121 7.44 7.15 0.09
C ASN A 121 8.55 7.02 -0.97
N SER A 122 8.43 7.71 -2.11
CA SER A 122 9.48 7.67 -3.16
C SER A 122 10.79 8.30 -2.72
N ASP A 123 10.76 9.43 -2.03
CA ASP A 123 11.95 10.22 -1.69
C ASP A 123 12.77 9.47 -0.63
N CYS A 124 12.08 8.90 0.36
CA CYS A 124 12.71 8.05 1.36
C CYS A 124 13.28 6.77 0.75
N TRP A 125 12.59 6.15 -0.21
CA TRP A 125 13.09 4.96 -0.87
C TRP A 125 14.31 5.23 -1.77
N LEU A 126 14.22 6.25 -2.62
CA LEU A 126 15.27 6.62 -3.58
C LEU A 126 16.47 7.30 -2.91
N GLY A 127 16.27 7.86 -1.71
CA GLY A 127 17.32 8.48 -0.92
C GLY A 127 17.60 9.93 -1.32
N LEU A 128 16.55 10.67 -1.69
CA LEU A 128 16.65 12.06 -2.14
C LEU A 128 17.08 13.01 -1.03
N ASP A 129 17.68 14.14 -1.41
CA ASP A 129 18.43 15.00 -0.49
C ASP A 129 17.56 15.74 0.55
N ASN A 130 16.25 15.82 0.31
CA ASN A 130 15.27 16.45 1.18
C ASN A 130 14.91 15.65 2.44
N VAL A 131 15.22 14.35 2.48
CA VAL A 131 14.92 13.48 3.64
C VAL A 131 16.14 13.37 4.56
N ASP A 132 15.97 13.21 5.86
CA ASP A 132 17.12 12.94 6.74
C ASP A 132 17.88 11.66 6.28
N PRO A 133 19.22 11.69 6.14
CA PRO A 133 20.02 10.54 5.77
C PRO A 133 19.78 9.28 6.61
N ALA A 134 19.36 9.42 7.88
CA ALA A 134 19.02 8.30 8.75
C ALA A 134 17.76 7.53 8.32
N TYR A 135 16.87 8.16 7.55
CA TYR A 135 15.55 7.62 7.21
C TYR A 135 15.35 7.39 5.71
N ARG A 136 16.41 7.45 4.91
CA ARG A 136 16.33 7.38 3.45
C ARG A 136 17.27 6.35 2.83
N GLY A 137 17.07 6.05 1.55
CA GLY A 137 17.90 5.16 0.75
C GLY A 137 18.03 3.77 1.37
N THR A 138 19.27 3.33 1.61
CA THR A 138 19.54 1.97 2.14
C THR A 138 18.90 1.72 3.49
N ALA A 139 18.84 2.72 4.38
CA ALA A 139 18.21 2.55 5.70
C ALA A 139 16.71 2.25 5.55
N TYR A 140 16.01 3.07 4.77
CA TYR A 140 14.59 2.88 4.46
C TYR A 140 14.32 1.53 3.78
N ARG A 141 15.08 1.20 2.73
CA ARG A 141 14.92 -0.07 2.00
C ARG A 141 15.15 -1.30 2.87
N ASN A 142 16.14 -1.26 3.76
CA ASN A 142 16.39 -2.37 4.69
C ASN A 142 15.24 -2.54 5.68
N ALA A 143 14.70 -1.45 6.22
CA ALA A 143 13.53 -1.50 7.11
C ALA A 143 12.30 -2.09 6.39
N VAL A 144 12.04 -1.67 5.15
CA VAL A 144 10.94 -2.24 4.33
C VAL A 144 11.15 -3.72 4.08
N LYS A 145 12.36 -4.14 3.67
CA LYS A 145 12.69 -5.56 3.45
C LYS A 145 12.48 -6.40 4.71
N ASN A 146 12.94 -5.91 5.86
CA ASN A 146 12.77 -6.62 7.13
C ASN A 146 11.29 -6.76 7.51
N TYR A 147 10.49 -5.72 7.30
CA TYR A 147 9.06 -5.78 7.59
C TYR A 147 8.30 -6.70 6.62
N VAL A 148 8.65 -6.68 5.33
CA VAL A 148 8.14 -7.62 4.32
C VAL A 148 8.43 -9.06 4.73
N ALA A 149 9.68 -9.38 5.06
CA ALA A 149 10.06 -10.72 5.50
C ALA A 149 9.28 -11.14 6.76
N LEU A 150 9.14 -10.24 7.74
CA LEU A 150 8.37 -10.52 8.95
C LEU A 150 6.89 -10.81 8.67
N LEU A 151 6.25 -10.07 7.77
CA LEU A 151 4.87 -10.34 7.35
C LEU A 151 4.77 -11.70 6.65
N GLU A 152 5.68 -11.96 5.71
CA GLU A 152 5.71 -13.21 4.95
C GLU A 152 5.92 -14.43 5.85
N GLU A 153 6.88 -14.39 6.77
CA GLU A 153 7.14 -15.44 7.77
C GLU A 153 5.92 -15.72 8.67
N ASN A 154 5.03 -14.74 8.83
CA ASN A 154 3.83 -14.86 9.64
C ASN A 154 2.57 -15.23 8.83
N GLY A 155 2.71 -15.58 7.55
CA GLY A 155 1.59 -15.99 6.69
C GLY A 155 0.78 -14.82 6.14
N ILE A 156 1.31 -13.60 6.22
CA ILE A 156 0.64 -12.38 5.79
C ILE A 156 1.27 -11.90 4.48
N THR A 157 0.45 -11.74 3.45
CA THR A 157 0.88 -11.23 2.14
C THR A 157 1.11 -9.71 2.21
N PRO A 158 2.34 -9.21 2.03
CA PRO A 158 2.59 -7.77 1.96
C PRO A 158 2.13 -7.21 0.60
N ILE A 159 1.46 -6.06 0.64
CA ILE A 159 1.09 -5.27 -0.55
C ILE A 159 1.82 -3.94 -0.45
N LEU A 160 2.98 -3.84 -1.11
CA LEU A 160 3.74 -2.60 -1.16
C LEU A 160 3.08 -1.60 -2.11
N GLU A 161 2.94 -0.36 -1.68
CA GLU A 161 2.27 0.67 -2.46
C GLU A 161 3.03 2.01 -2.37
N LEU A 162 3.17 2.69 -3.51
CA LEU A 162 3.67 4.05 -3.57
C LEU A 162 2.54 5.01 -3.19
N HIS A 163 2.58 5.53 -1.96
CA HIS A 163 1.53 6.40 -1.44
C HIS A 163 1.82 7.87 -1.67
N TRP A 164 3.04 8.30 -1.29
CA TRP A 164 3.53 9.65 -1.45
C TRP A 164 4.67 9.61 -2.47
N SER A 165 4.47 10.35 -3.56
CA SER A 165 5.37 10.37 -4.71
C SER A 165 6.01 11.74 -4.87
N HIS A 166 7.21 11.75 -5.43
CA HIS A 166 7.90 12.95 -5.88
C HIS A 166 7.13 13.59 -7.05
N GLY A 167 7.55 14.78 -7.44
CA GLY A 167 7.08 15.51 -8.61
C GLY A 167 5.98 16.52 -8.31
N THR A 168 5.84 17.55 -9.14
CA THR A 168 4.84 18.61 -8.91
C THR A 168 3.50 18.25 -9.54
N TRP A 169 2.41 18.46 -8.81
CA TRP A 169 1.05 18.44 -9.37
C TRP A 169 0.45 19.84 -9.38
N THR A 170 0.15 20.38 -10.56
CA THR A 170 -0.48 21.71 -10.71
C THR A 170 -1.93 21.63 -11.20
N GLY A 171 -2.53 20.43 -11.18
CA GLY A 171 -3.91 20.21 -11.60
C GLY A 171 -4.92 20.59 -10.52
N TYR A 172 -6.19 20.21 -10.75
CA TYR A 172 -7.26 20.38 -9.77
C TYR A 172 -6.91 19.70 -8.43
N ASP A 173 -7.34 20.30 -7.31
CA ASP A 173 -7.03 19.86 -5.95
C ASP A 173 -5.53 19.69 -5.63
N SER A 174 -4.67 20.52 -6.25
CA SER A 174 -3.28 20.64 -5.84
C SER A 174 -3.19 21.23 -4.43
N HIS A 175 -2.77 20.39 -3.47
CA HIS A 175 -2.54 20.74 -2.07
C HIS A 175 -1.07 20.48 -1.67
N CYS A 176 -0.24 20.10 -2.64
CA CYS A 176 1.18 19.81 -2.49
C CYS A 176 1.97 21.01 -2.98
N GLU A 177 2.63 21.72 -2.06
CA GLU A 177 3.33 22.97 -2.39
C GLU A 177 4.67 22.71 -3.10
N THR A 178 5.25 21.53 -2.90
CA THR A 178 6.58 21.18 -3.39
C THR A 178 6.54 19.94 -4.30
N ALA A 179 7.67 19.66 -4.96
CA ALA A 179 7.86 18.40 -5.66
C ALA A 179 8.16 17.24 -4.69
N ASP A 180 8.56 17.53 -3.46
CA ASP A 180 8.93 16.52 -2.48
C ASP A 180 7.74 15.62 -2.17
N ALA A 181 8.01 14.37 -1.81
CA ALA A 181 6.99 13.41 -1.39
C ALA A 181 6.50 13.72 0.05
N ASP A 182 6.00 14.92 0.32
CA ASP A 182 5.53 15.40 1.63
C ASP A 182 3.98 15.34 1.80
N CYS A 183 3.30 14.88 0.76
CA CYS A 183 1.85 14.82 0.62
C CYS A 183 1.45 13.77 -0.44
N GLN A 184 0.18 13.37 -0.44
CA GLN A 184 -0.36 12.47 -1.46
C GLN A 184 -0.68 13.23 -2.75
N LYS A 185 -0.06 12.79 -3.86
CA LYS A 185 -0.33 13.34 -5.19
C LYS A 185 -1.32 12.45 -5.94
N PRO A 186 -2.18 13.00 -6.83
CA PRO A 186 -3.18 12.20 -7.55
C PRO A 186 -2.59 11.13 -8.47
N MET A 187 -1.33 11.29 -8.89
CA MET A 187 -0.62 10.34 -9.74
C MET A 187 0.87 10.36 -9.43
N PRO A 188 1.55 9.20 -9.50
CA PRO A 188 3.01 9.15 -9.45
C PRO A 188 3.65 9.93 -10.59
N ASP A 189 4.81 10.53 -10.34
CA ASP A 189 5.56 11.26 -11.36
C ASP A 189 6.29 10.32 -12.34
N ALA A 190 6.51 10.80 -13.55
CA ALA A 190 7.17 10.02 -14.60
C ALA A 190 8.70 9.93 -14.42
N GLU A 191 9.31 10.77 -13.59
CA GLU A 191 10.75 10.85 -13.42
C GLU A 191 11.26 9.82 -12.39
N HIS A 192 10.64 9.78 -11.21
CA HIS A 192 11.08 8.98 -10.06
C HIS A 192 10.29 7.68 -9.89
N ALA A 193 8.98 7.69 -10.13
CA ALA A 193 8.15 6.49 -9.92
C ALA A 193 8.62 5.25 -10.71
N PRO A 194 9.10 5.36 -11.98
CA PRO A 194 9.63 4.19 -12.67
C PRO A 194 10.87 3.59 -12.00
N GLU A 195 11.79 4.41 -11.49
CA GLU A 195 12.97 3.91 -10.76
C GLU A 195 12.59 3.32 -9.41
N PHE A 196 11.68 3.97 -8.69
CA PHE A 196 11.11 3.45 -7.46
C PHE A 196 10.57 2.02 -7.66
N TRP A 197 9.71 1.81 -8.65
CA TRP A 197 9.11 0.49 -8.90
C TRP A 197 10.11 -0.55 -9.39
N ARG A 198 11.12 -0.16 -10.18
CA ARG A 198 12.23 -1.06 -10.55
C ARG A 198 12.99 -1.55 -9.32
N GLN A 199 13.35 -0.65 -8.41
CA GLN A 199 14.07 -1.00 -7.20
C GLN A 199 13.22 -1.84 -6.24
N VAL A 200 11.95 -1.50 -6.06
CA VAL A 200 11.02 -2.30 -5.23
C VAL A 200 10.92 -3.71 -5.75
N ALA A 201 10.68 -3.89 -7.06
CA ALA A 201 10.61 -5.22 -7.67
C ALA A 201 11.91 -6.00 -7.47
N THR A 202 13.07 -5.37 -7.69
CA THR A 202 14.37 -6.01 -7.47
C THR A 202 14.58 -6.43 -6.01
N ALA A 203 14.19 -5.56 -5.06
CA ALA A 203 14.34 -5.81 -3.64
C ALA A 203 13.49 -6.98 -3.11
N THR A 204 12.37 -7.28 -3.77
CA THR A 204 11.42 -8.34 -3.35
C THR A 204 11.47 -9.61 -4.20
N THR A 205 12.24 -9.63 -5.29
CA THR A 205 12.34 -10.82 -6.18
C THR A 205 13.20 -11.94 -5.59
N CYS A 206 14.06 -11.65 -4.60
CA CYS A 206 14.90 -12.66 -3.95
C CYS A 206 14.14 -13.38 -2.83
N ARG A 207 13.13 -14.19 -3.20
CA ARG A 207 12.54 -15.20 -2.32
C ARG A 207 13.32 -16.51 -2.51
N PRO A 208 13.98 -17.07 -1.49
CA PRO A 208 14.33 -18.49 -1.51
C PRO A 208 13.01 -19.28 -1.43
N SER A 209 12.58 -19.89 -2.53
CA SER A 209 11.47 -20.85 -2.49
C SER A 209 11.86 -22.01 -1.56
N PRO A 210 11.01 -22.44 -0.62
CA PRO A 210 11.31 -23.56 0.28
C PRO A 210 11.61 -24.89 -0.41
N ASP A 211 11.28 -25.03 -1.71
CA ASP A 211 11.27 -26.31 -2.43
C ASP A 211 12.28 -26.46 -3.58
N LEU A 212 13.28 -25.59 -3.69
CA LEU A 212 14.39 -25.81 -4.64
C LEU A 212 15.72 -25.88 -3.88
N PRO A 213 16.41 -27.04 -3.86
CA PRO A 213 17.73 -27.10 -3.25
C PRO A 213 18.63 -26.12 -4.00
N GLU A 214 19.21 -25.20 -3.23
CA GLU A 214 20.24 -24.28 -3.68
C GLU A 214 21.31 -25.05 -4.45
N ALA A 215 21.35 -24.85 -5.77
CA ALA A 215 22.41 -25.38 -6.60
C ALA A 215 23.68 -24.67 -6.18
N ALA A 216 24.53 -25.37 -5.42
CA ALA A 216 25.86 -24.92 -5.06
C ALA A 216 26.57 -24.37 -6.30
N HIS A 217 26.93 -23.08 -6.28
CA HIS A 217 27.78 -22.49 -7.30
C HIS A 217 29.18 -23.12 -7.21
N PRO A 218 29.64 -23.92 -8.19
CA PRO A 218 31.01 -24.38 -8.21
C PRO A 218 31.83 -23.30 -8.90
N ASN A 219 32.44 -22.41 -8.12
CA ASN A 219 33.61 -21.61 -8.54
C ASN A 219 34.27 -20.98 -7.30
N GLN A 220 34.84 -21.86 -6.47
CA GLN A 220 35.87 -21.54 -5.48
C GLN A 220 36.92 -22.66 -5.51
N MET A 221 37.52 -22.89 -6.68
CA MET A 221 38.78 -23.63 -6.80
C MET A 221 39.53 -23.04 -8.00
N GLU A 222 40.82 -22.77 -7.80
CA GLU A 222 41.83 -22.26 -8.75
C GLU A 222 42.15 -20.77 -8.66
N GLU A 223 42.86 -20.40 -7.59
CA GLU A 223 44.10 -19.63 -7.71
C GLU A 223 45.04 -20.03 -6.56
N SER A 224 45.75 -21.14 -6.77
CA SER A 224 47.00 -21.46 -6.07
C SER A 224 47.90 -22.24 -7.04
N GLY A 225 48.83 -21.51 -7.66
CA GLY A 225 49.84 -22.02 -8.58
C GLY A 225 50.75 -20.88 -9.02
#